data_AF-C0FQS1-F1
#
_entry.id   AF-C0FQS1-F1
#
_cell.length_a   1.000
_cell.length_b   1.000
_cell.length_c   1.000
_cell.angle_alpha   90.00
_cell.angle_beta   90.00
_cell.angle_gamma   90.00
#
_symmetry.space_group_name_H-M   'P 1'
#
loop_
_entity.id
_entity.type
_entity.pdbx_description
1 polymer ?
#
loop_
_entity_poly.entity_id
_entity_poly.type
_entity_poly.pdbx_seq_one_letter_code
_entity_poly.pdbx_strand_id
1 'polypeptide(L)'
;MKADYERQTSDISAVLTRLNAERAELANGVDNEHPALVAFMKYQNIEALNREILVELVDYIKVYENGNISVKFKFADELRKIAEYIEINTTEDTAVAG
;
A
#
# COMPACT_ATOMS: atom_id res chain seq x y z
N MET A 1 24.62 29.39 27.44
CA MET A 1 24.53 29.85 26.04
C MET A 1 25.10 28.82 25.06
N LYS A 2 26.42 28.59 24.95
CA LYS A 2 26.97 27.60 23.98
C LYS A 2 26.53 26.15 24.25
N ALA A 3 26.51 25.74 25.53
CA ALA A 3 26.09 24.41 25.95
C ALA A 3 24.59 24.12 25.74
N ASP A 4 23.74 25.15 25.73
CA ASP A 4 22.29 25.00 25.49
C ASP A 4 22.01 24.71 24.01
N TYR A 5 22.79 25.34 23.11
CA TYR A 5 22.71 25.06 21.67
C TYR A 5 23.23 23.66 21.33
N GLU A 6 24.29 23.19 21.98
CA GLU A 6 24.79 21.82 21.81
C GLU A 6 23.76 20.77 22.29
N ARG A 7 23.07 21.03 23.40
CA ARG A 7 21.96 20.19 23.87
C ARG A 7 20.78 20.18 22.89
N GLN A 8 20.32 21.36 22.45
CA GLN A 8 19.23 21.43 21.47
C GLN A 8 19.57 20.71 20.17
N THR A 9 20.81 20.84 19.70
CA THR A 9 21.25 20.16 18.48
C THR A 9 21.26 18.64 18.66
N SER A 10 21.72 18.15 19.82
CA SER A 10 21.68 16.73 20.17
C SER A 10 20.23 16.21 20.22
N ASP A 11 19.34 16.94 20.88
CA ASP A 11 17.93 16.53 21.02
C ASP A 11 17.22 16.50 19.66
N ILE A 12 17.42 17.52 18.82
CA ILE A 12 16.86 17.57 17.46
C ILE A 12 17.43 16.43 16.60
N SER A 13 18.73 16.13 16.72
CA SER A 13 19.36 15.03 15.97
C SER A 13 18.80 13.65 16.38
N ALA A 14 18.50 13.46 17.67
CA ALA A 14 17.90 12.24 18.17
C ALA A 14 16.47 12.08 17.65
N VAL A 15 15.68 13.17 17.62
CA VAL A 15 14.33 13.17 17.05
C VAL A 15 14.36 12.90 15.55
N LEU A 16 15.26 13.53 14.79
CA LEU A 16 15.45 13.27 13.36
C LEU A 16 15.83 11.81 13.08
N THR A 17 16.72 11.25 13.89
CA THR A 17 17.14 9.84 13.76
C THR A 17 15.96 8.90 14.01
N ARG A 18 15.16 9.17 15.05
CA ARG A 18 13.95 8.38 15.34
C ARG A 18 12.92 8.50 14.22
N LEU A 19 12.64 9.70 13.72
CA LEU A 19 11.69 9.92 12.63
C LEU A 19 12.15 9.26 11.31
N ASN A 20 13.45 9.27 11.02
CA ASN A 20 13.99 8.58 9.85
C ASN A 20 13.92 7.05 10.00
N ALA A 21 14.13 6.51 11.21
CA ALA A 21 13.94 5.10 11.50
C ALA A 21 12.46 4.69 11.37
N GLU A 22 11.53 5.47 11.94
CA GLU A 22 10.09 5.27 11.79
C GLU A 22 9.67 5.33 10.30
N ARG A 23 10.22 6.28 9.53
CA ARG A 23 9.99 6.34 8.07
C ARG A 23 10.54 5.12 7.32
N ALA A 24 11.72 4.63 7.70
CA ALA A 24 12.29 3.43 7.09
C ALA A 24 11.50 2.17 7.44
N GLU A 25 11.02 2.05 8.67
CA GLU A 25 10.13 0.96 9.09
C GLU A 25 8.78 0.99 8.36
N LEU A 26 8.21 2.19 8.15
CA LEU A 26 7.00 2.36 7.35
C LEU A 26 7.23 2.07 5.86
N ALA A 27 8.43 2.39 5.32
CA ALA A 27 8.81 2.12 3.94
C ALA A 27 9.08 0.62 3.67
N ASN A 28 9.58 -0.12 4.66
CA ASN A 28 9.85 -1.56 4.57
C ASN A 28 8.60 -2.44 4.36
N GLY A 29 7.39 -1.85 4.31
CA GLY A 29 6.15 -2.54 3.93
C GLY A 29 5.72 -2.32 2.46
N VAL A 30 6.40 -1.44 1.73
CA VAL A 30 6.02 -0.96 0.39
C VAL A 30 7.20 -1.04 -0.58
N ASP A 31 8.08 -2.02 -0.43
CA ASP A 31 9.01 -2.33 -1.51
C ASP A 31 8.28 -3.08 -2.63
N ASN A 32 8.67 -2.80 -3.87
CA ASN A 32 8.13 -3.28 -5.14
C ASN A 32 8.11 -4.82 -5.32
N GLU A 33 8.30 -5.58 -4.24
CA GLU A 33 8.31 -7.04 -4.18
C GLU A 33 6.98 -7.63 -3.71
N HIS A 34 6.04 -6.80 -3.22
CA HIS A 34 4.74 -7.32 -2.78
C HIS A 34 4.02 -7.98 -3.97
N PRO A 35 3.70 -9.29 -3.92
CA PRO A 35 3.12 -10.02 -5.06
C PRO A 35 1.86 -9.35 -5.63
N ALA A 36 1.05 -8.73 -4.76
CA ALA A 36 -0.11 -7.93 -5.14
C ALA A 36 0.24 -6.73 -6.05
N LEU A 37 1.29 -5.96 -5.72
CA LEU A 37 1.73 -4.81 -6.52
C LEU A 37 2.32 -5.26 -7.86
N VAL A 38 3.14 -6.31 -7.85
CA VAL A 38 3.71 -6.90 -9.08
C VAL A 38 2.60 -7.36 -10.02
N ALA A 39 1.62 -8.09 -9.50
CA ALA A 39 0.50 -8.58 -10.31
C ALA A 39 -0.42 -7.44 -10.76
N PHE A 40 -0.60 -6.39 -9.95
CA PHE A 40 -1.35 -5.19 -10.33
C PHE A 40 -0.67 -4.40 -11.44
N MET A 41 0.65 -4.21 -11.36
CA MET A 41 1.43 -3.58 -12.43
C MET A 41 1.42 -4.40 -13.72
N LYS A 42 1.44 -5.73 -13.60
CA LYS A 42 1.43 -6.66 -14.75
C LYS A 42 0.07 -6.71 -15.46
N TYR A 43 -1.03 -6.66 -14.71
CA TYR A 43 -2.39 -6.74 -15.26
C TYR A 43 -3.17 -5.47 -14.98
N GLN A 44 -2.88 -4.42 -15.76
CA GLN A 44 -3.67 -3.20 -15.77
C GLN A 44 -4.92 -3.37 -16.65
N ASN A 45 -6.07 -2.84 -16.22
CA ASN A 45 -7.31 -2.78 -17.01
C ASN A 45 -7.77 -4.13 -17.58
N ILE A 46 -8.02 -5.11 -16.70
CA ILE A 46 -8.43 -6.47 -17.11
C ILE A 46 -9.81 -6.43 -17.79
N GLU A 47 -9.85 -6.61 -19.11
CA GLU A 47 -11.10 -6.72 -19.88
C GLU A 47 -11.66 -8.15 -19.90
N ALA A 48 -10.80 -9.16 -19.72
CA ALA A 48 -11.19 -10.57 -19.75
C ALA A 48 -10.36 -11.43 -18.79
N LEU A 49 -11.01 -12.43 -18.18
CA LEU A 49 -10.34 -13.42 -17.34
C LEU A 49 -9.66 -14.47 -18.21
N ASN A 50 -8.33 -14.50 -18.20
CA ASN A 50 -7.52 -15.54 -18.83
C ASN A 50 -6.92 -16.48 -17.76
N ARG A 51 -6.36 -17.61 -18.21
CA ARG A 51 -5.83 -18.63 -17.30
C ARG A 51 -4.69 -18.10 -16.42
N GLU A 52 -3.82 -17.24 -16.93
CA GLU A 52 -2.71 -16.67 -16.15
C GLU A 52 -3.23 -15.78 -15.03
N ILE A 53 -4.19 -14.90 -15.34
CA ILE A 53 -4.87 -14.03 -14.37
C ILE A 53 -5.56 -14.85 -13.27
N LEU A 54 -6.25 -15.93 -13.65
CA LEU A 54 -6.90 -16.81 -12.67
C LEU A 54 -5.88 -17.46 -11.74
N VAL A 55 -4.75 -17.93 -12.26
CA VAL A 55 -3.71 -18.59 -11.44
C VAL A 55 -3.02 -17.59 -10.51
N GLU A 56 -2.76 -16.37 -10.99
CA GLU A 56 -2.01 -15.37 -10.22
C GLU A 56 -2.90 -14.63 -9.22
N LEU A 57 -4.09 -14.16 -9.62
CA LEU A 57 -4.91 -13.23 -8.84
C LEU A 57 -6.08 -13.85 -8.08
N VAL A 58 -6.59 -15.02 -8.52
CA VAL A 58 -7.81 -15.62 -7.95
C VAL A 58 -7.46 -16.68 -6.92
N ASP A 59 -8.07 -16.57 -5.74
CA ASP A 59 -7.98 -17.54 -4.65
C ASP A 59 -8.90 -18.72 -4.96
N TYR A 60 -10.20 -18.45 -5.08
CA TYR A 60 -11.18 -19.44 -5.50
C TYR A 60 -12.33 -18.83 -6.27
N ILE A 61 -12.99 -19.70 -7.05
CA ILE A 61 -14.24 -19.41 -7.73
C ILE A 61 -15.32 -20.31 -7.14
N LYS A 62 -16.41 -19.72 -6.68
CA LYS A 62 -17.59 -20.44 -6.21
C LYS A 62 -18.69 -20.33 -7.26
N VAL A 63 -19.10 -21.47 -7.79
CA VAL A 63 -20.23 -21.58 -8.72
C VAL A 63 -21.43 -22.07 -7.93
N TYR A 64 -22.54 -21.35 -8.02
CA TYR A 64 -23.80 -21.69 -7.36
C TYR A 64 -24.70 -22.49 -8.31
N GLU A 65 -25.62 -23.26 -7.76
CA GLU A 65 -26.53 -24.12 -8.54
C GLU A 65 -27.41 -23.35 -9.54
N ASN A 66 -27.70 -22.08 -9.25
CA ASN A 66 -28.44 -21.19 -10.15
C ASN A 66 -27.58 -20.57 -11.27
N GLY A 67 -26.31 -20.97 -11.38
CA GLY A 67 -25.37 -20.45 -12.38
C GLY A 67 -24.66 -19.15 -11.97
N ASN A 68 -24.94 -18.60 -10.77
CA ASN A 68 -24.20 -17.44 -10.28
C ASN A 68 -22.74 -17.82 -9.99
N ILE A 69 -21.84 -16.86 -10.16
CA ILE A 69 -20.41 -17.04 -9.89
C ILE A 69 -19.95 -15.98 -8.91
N SER A 70 -19.20 -16.39 -7.90
CA SER A 70 -18.45 -15.50 -7.02
C SER A 70 -16.97 -15.80 -7.16
N VAL A 71 -16.17 -14.74 -7.37
CA VAL A 71 -14.71 -14.84 -7.53
C VAL A 71 -14.07 -14.14 -6.33
N LYS A 72 -13.27 -14.87 -5.57
CA LYS A 72 -12.47 -14.30 -4.47
C LYS A 72 -11.05 -14.08 -4.97
N PHE A 73 -10.57 -12.84 -4.91
CA PHE A 73 -9.19 -12.50 -5.21
C PHE A 73 -8.28 -12.76 -3.99
N LYS A 74 -7.06 -13.22 -4.24
CA LYS A 74 -6.06 -13.50 -3.20
C LYS A 74 -5.69 -12.24 -2.41
N PHE A 75 -5.56 -11.12 -3.12
CA PHE A 75 -5.04 -9.87 -2.59
C PHE A 75 -6.13 -8.80 -2.42
N ALA A 76 -7.41 -9.19 -2.34
CA ALA A 76 -8.52 -8.25 -2.28
C ALA A 76 -8.41 -7.24 -1.12
N ASP A 77 -7.97 -7.72 0.05
CA ASP A 77 -7.89 -6.91 1.26
C ASP A 77 -6.67 -5.97 1.22
N GLU A 78 -5.58 -6.41 0.58
CA GLU A 78 -4.38 -5.60 0.38
C GLU A 78 -4.61 -4.50 -0.67
N LEU A 79 -5.25 -4.83 -1.79
CA LEU A 79 -5.65 -3.86 -2.80
C LEU A 79 -6.60 -2.80 -2.21
N ARG A 80 -7.51 -3.22 -1.33
CA ARG A 80 -8.41 -2.30 -0.62
C ARG A 80 -7.66 -1.35 0.31
N LYS A 81 -6.69 -1.86 1.08
CA LYS A 81 -5.83 -1.03 1.95
C LYS A 81 -5.01 -0.03 1.14
N ILE A 82 -4.48 -0.44 -0.02
CA ILE A 82 -3.73 0.47 -0.91
C ILE A 82 -4.65 1.56 -1.47
N ALA A 83 -5.84 1.20 -1.94
CA ALA A 83 -6.82 2.17 -2.43
C ALA A 83 -7.24 3.16 -1.35
N GLU A 84 -7.51 2.68 -0.13
CA GLU A 84 -7.84 3.50 1.03
C GLU A 84 -6.68 4.42 1.44
N TYR A 85 -5.45 3.92 1.42
CA TYR A 85 -4.25 4.74 1.64
C TYR A 85 -4.10 5.85 0.60
N ILE A 86 -4.29 5.54 -0.70
CA ILE A 86 -4.25 6.55 -1.77
C ILE A 86 -5.35 7.58 -1.57
N GLU A 87 -6.58 7.16 -1.26
CA GLU A 87 -7.72 8.05 -1.05
C GLU A 87 -7.47 9.04 0.10
N ILE A 88 -7.01 8.55 1.26
CA ILE A 88 -6.68 9.38 2.41
C ILE A 88 -5.59 10.40 2.06
N ASN A 89 -4.48 9.96 1.47
CA ASN A 89 -3.33 10.83 1.22
C ASN A 89 -3.52 11.76 0.00
N THR A 90 -4.42 11.43 -0.94
CA THR A 90 -4.72 12.29 -2.10
C THR A 90 -5.82 13.32 -1.78
N THR A 91 -6.72 13.01 -0.85
CA THR A 91 -7.75 13.96 -0.39
C THR A 91 -7.20 14.98 0.59
N GLU A 92 -6.19 14.64 1.39
CA GLU A 92 -5.51 15.60 2.28
C GLU A 92 -4.74 16.69 1.51
N ASP A 93 -4.23 16.39 0.30
CA ASP A 93 -3.47 17.36 -0.51
C ASP A 93 -4.35 18.42 -1.19
N THR A 94 -5.67 18.19 -1.30
CA THR A 94 -6.62 19.17 -1.84
C THR A 94 -7.25 20.08 -0.79
N ALA A 95 -7.07 19.80 0.51
CA ALA A 95 -7.61 20.63 1.60
C ALA A 95 -6.68 21.77 2.05
N VAL A 96 -5.43 21.83 1.57
CA VAL A 96 -4.45 22.87 1.95
C VAL A 96 -4.25 23.95 0.85
N ALA A 97 -4.98 23.85 -0.26
CA ALA A 97 -5.01 24.84 -1.33
C ALA A 97 -6.39 25.50 -1.42
N GLY A 98 -6.75 26.28 -0.39
CA GLY A 98 -7.96 27.10 -0.34
C GLY A 98 -7.79 28.29 0.59
#